data_AF-A0A1J3ISX9-F1
#
_entry.id   AF-A0A1J3ISX9-F1
#
_cell.length_a   1.000
_cell.length_b   1.000
_cell.length_c   1.000
_cell.angle_alpha   90.00
_cell.angle_beta   90.00
_cell.angle_gamma   90.00
#
_symmetry.space_group_name_H-M   'P 1'
#
loop_
_entity.id
_entity.type
_entity.pdbx_description
1 polymer ?
#
loop_
_entity_poly.entity_id
_entity_poly.type
_entity_poly.pdbx_seq_one_letter_code
_entity_poly.pdbx_strand_id
1 'polypeptide(L)'
;INWKGVAYYNRLIDYLIQKGITPYANLYHYDLPLALEQKYQGLLSKQVVEDFADYAEFCFKTFGDRVKNWMTFNEPRVVAALGYDNGIFAPARCSKAFGNCTQGNSATEPYIVAHHLILAHASAVQRYRQSYQEKQKGRIGILLDFVWFEPLTSSEADNDAAQRARDFHFGWFIHPIVHGEYPKTMHNIVKERLPKFTEEEVKMVKGSIDFVG
;
A
#
# COMPACT_ATOMS: atom_id res chain seq x y z
N ILE A 1 4.97 -0.34 -22.73
CA ILE A 1 4.87 -1.75 -22.25
C ILE A 1 6.07 -2.55 -22.76
N ASN A 2 6.70 -3.37 -21.90
CA ASN A 2 7.77 -4.29 -22.30
C ASN A 2 7.20 -5.71 -22.51
N TRP A 3 6.99 -6.11 -23.77
CA TRP A 3 6.39 -7.40 -24.10
C TRP A 3 7.22 -8.62 -23.69
N LYS A 4 8.54 -8.49 -23.52
CA LYS A 4 9.37 -9.58 -22.98
C LYS A 4 9.04 -9.88 -21.52
N GLY A 5 8.77 -8.84 -20.72
CA GLY A 5 8.31 -8.98 -19.34
C GLY A 5 6.93 -9.63 -19.27
N VAL A 6 6.01 -9.21 -20.12
CA VAL A 6 4.68 -9.84 -20.25
C VAL A 6 4.80 -11.33 -20.58
N ALA A 7 5.65 -11.68 -21.55
CA ALA A 7 5.89 -13.08 -21.93
C ALA A 7 6.50 -13.90 -20.78
N TYR A 8 7.36 -13.30 -19.95
CA TYR A 8 7.89 -13.96 -18.76
C TYR A 8 6.79 -14.32 -17.77
N TYR A 9 5.96 -13.35 -17.37
CA TYR A 9 4.88 -13.60 -16.41
C TYR A 9 3.83 -14.56 -16.95
N ASN A 10 3.48 -14.48 -18.25
CA ASN A 10 2.60 -15.47 -18.88
C ASN A 10 3.16 -16.89 -18.73
N ARG A 11 4.42 -17.13 -19.11
CA ARG A 11 5.03 -18.46 -18.97
C ARG A 11 5.04 -18.96 -17.52
N LEU A 12 5.32 -18.08 -16.57
CA LEU A 12 5.32 -18.43 -15.15
C LEU A 12 3.91 -18.82 -14.68
N ILE A 13 2.90 -18.00 -14.99
CA ILE A 13 1.50 -18.24 -14.61
C ILE A 13 1.00 -19.54 -15.24
N ASP A 14 1.26 -19.75 -16.53
CA ASP A 14 0.86 -20.97 -17.25
C ASP A 14 1.50 -22.21 -16.63
N TYR A 15 2.79 -22.13 -16.28
CA TYR A 15 3.49 -23.23 -15.63
C TYR A 15 2.95 -23.54 -14.24
N LEU A 16 2.67 -22.52 -13.41
CA LEU A 16 2.07 -22.71 -12.08
C LEU A 16 0.71 -23.42 -12.20
N ILE A 17 -0.15 -22.97 -13.12
CA ILE A 17 -1.46 -23.57 -13.35
C ILE A 17 -1.33 -25.01 -13.87
N GLN A 18 -0.41 -25.28 -14.79
CA GLN A 18 -0.13 -26.63 -15.28
C GLN A 18 0.28 -27.58 -14.14
N LYS A 19 0.91 -27.06 -13.08
CA LYS A 19 1.29 -27.81 -11.88
C LYS A 19 0.23 -27.82 -10.78
N GLY A 20 -0.97 -27.28 -11.03
CA GLY A 20 -2.04 -27.19 -10.04
C GLY A 20 -1.78 -26.18 -8.92
N ILE A 21 -0.87 -25.22 -9.13
CA ILE A 21 -0.53 -24.18 -8.15
C ILE A 21 -1.33 -22.92 -8.49
N THR A 22 -2.15 -22.45 -7.55
CA THR A 22 -2.94 -21.23 -7.71
C THR A 22 -2.06 -19.99 -7.56
N PRO A 23 -1.95 -19.12 -8.59
CA PRO A 23 -1.17 -17.90 -8.49
C PRO A 23 -1.87 -16.84 -7.61
N TYR A 24 -1.11 -16.28 -6.67
CA TYR A 24 -1.43 -15.08 -5.92
C TYR A 24 -0.44 -14.00 -6.34
N ALA A 25 -0.91 -13.00 -7.07
CA ALA A 25 -0.05 -11.98 -7.65
C ALA A 25 -0.03 -10.74 -6.77
N ASN A 26 1.16 -10.34 -6.33
CA ASN A 26 1.41 -9.03 -5.72
C ASN A 26 1.84 -8.05 -6.81
N LEU A 27 1.12 -6.93 -6.95
CA LEU A 27 1.35 -5.96 -8.00
C LEU A 27 2.55 -5.05 -7.71
N TYR A 28 2.77 -4.70 -6.44
CA TYR A 28 3.86 -3.81 -6.02
C TYR A 28 4.55 -4.34 -4.77
N HIS A 29 5.86 -4.50 -4.86
CA HIS A 29 6.72 -4.99 -3.79
C HIS A 29 7.99 -4.13 -3.69
N TYR A 30 7.78 -2.84 -3.40
CA TYR A 30 8.83 -1.82 -3.19
C TYR A 30 9.62 -1.45 -4.46
N ASP A 31 9.12 -1.85 -5.62
CA ASP A 31 9.79 -1.83 -6.91
C ASP A 31 9.32 -0.66 -7.79
N LEU A 32 9.14 0.52 -7.18
CA LEU A 32 8.75 1.72 -7.91
C LEU A 32 9.74 2.00 -9.06
N PRO A 33 9.26 2.19 -10.30
CA PRO A 33 10.15 2.54 -11.40
C PRO A 33 10.91 3.84 -11.12
N LEU A 34 12.25 3.80 -11.22
CA LEU A 34 13.12 4.96 -11.00
C LEU A 34 12.70 6.18 -11.85
N ALA A 35 12.17 5.96 -13.05
CA ALA A 35 11.67 7.02 -13.91
C ALA A 35 10.56 7.86 -13.25
N LEU A 36 9.69 7.26 -12.43
CA LEU A 36 8.63 7.95 -11.71
C LEU A 36 9.18 8.73 -10.50
N GLU A 37 10.15 8.13 -9.79
CA GLU A 37 10.90 8.81 -8.72
C GLU A 37 11.61 10.07 -9.25
N GLN A 38 12.29 9.97 -10.39
CA GLN A 38 12.98 11.10 -11.00
C GLN A 38 12.03 12.15 -11.59
N LYS A 39 10.88 11.72 -12.13
CA LYS A 39 9.93 12.62 -12.80
C LYS A 39 9.16 13.51 -11.82
N TYR A 40 8.71 12.95 -10.70
CA TYR A 40 7.83 13.66 -9.77
C TYR A 40 8.02 13.26 -8.29
N GLN A 41 9.16 12.67 -7.92
CA GLN A 41 9.43 12.18 -6.56
C GLN A 41 8.54 11.00 -6.15
N GLY A 42 8.10 10.21 -7.13
CA GLY A 42 7.48 8.92 -6.90
C GLY A 42 6.28 9.00 -5.96
N LEU A 43 6.36 8.27 -4.84
CA LEU A 43 5.27 8.15 -3.88
C LEU A 43 4.95 9.43 -3.11
N LEU A 44 5.79 10.46 -3.19
CA LEU A 44 5.50 11.78 -2.61
C LEU A 44 4.52 12.59 -3.46
N SER A 45 4.29 12.23 -4.72
CA SER A 45 3.34 12.91 -5.60
C SER A 45 2.04 12.14 -5.72
N LYS A 46 0.92 12.88 -5.70
CA LYS A 46 -0.42 12.31 -5.94
C LYS A 46 -0.55 11.66 -7.33
N GLN A 47 0.32 12.02 -8.28
CA GLN A 47 0.35 11.42 -9.62
C GLN A 47 0.55 9.90 -9.58
N VAL A 48 1.23 9.36 -8.57
CA VAL A 48 1.46 7.91 -8.44
C VAL A 48 0.17 7.10 -8.31
N VAL A 49 -0.91 7.72 -7.81
CA VAL A 49 -2.22 7.08 -7.64
C VAL A 49 -2.76 6.61 -8.98
N GLU A 50 -2.69 7.48 -9.99
CA GLU A 50 -3.18 7.18 -11.33
C GLU A 50 -2.22 6.25 -12.09
N ASP A 51 -0.90 6.52 -12.04
CA ASP A 51 0.10 5.70 -12.70
C ASP A 51 0.08 4.24 -12.17
N PHE A 52 -0.12 4.04 -10.86
CA PHE A 52 -0.28 2.72 -10.27
C PHE A 52 -1.59 2.05 -10.71
N ALA A 53 -2.70 2.79 -10.74
CA ALA A 53 -3.98 2.25 -11.15
C ALA A 53 -3.99 1.82 -12.63
N ASP A 54 -3.31 2.58 -13.51
CA ASP A 54 -3.08 2.22 -14.91
C ASP A 54 -2.23 0.95 -15.04
N TYR A 55 -1.16 0.84 -14.25
CA TYR A 55 -0.33 -0.36 -14.19
C TYR A 55 -1.13 -1.59 -13.70
N ALA A 56 -1.88 -1.45 -12.61
CA ALA A 56 -2.73 -2.51 -12.07
C ALA A 56 -3.77 -2.95 -13.10
N GLU A 57 -4.43 -1.99 -13.77
CA GLU A 57 -5.40 -2.28 -14.83
C GLU A 57 -4.76 -3.02 -16.01
N PHE A 58 -3.56 -2.63 -16.43
CA PHE A 58 -2.80 -3.37 -17.43
C PHE A 58 -2.57 -4.83 -17.01
N CYS A 59 -2.18 -5.07 -15.75
CA CYS A 59 -2.04 -6.42 -15.21
C CYS A 59 -3.36 -7.20 -15.19
N PHE A 60 -4.47 -6.57 -14.79
CA PHE A 60 -5.79 -7.20 -14.81
C PHE A 60 -6.21 -7.60 -16.21
N LYS A 61 -6.03 -6.71 -17.21
CA LYS A 61 -6.30 -7.00 -18.62
C LYS A 61 -5.46 -8.16 -19.14
N THR A 62 -4.18 -8.21 -18.75
CA THR A 62 -3.19 -9.10 -19.37
C THR A 62 -3.17 -10.50 -18.75
N PHE A 63 -3.38 -10.61 -17.43
CA PHE A 63 -3.20 -11.85 -16.69
C PHE A 63 -4.45 -12.31 -15.93
N GLY A 64 -5.47 -11.45 -15.81
CA GLY A 64 -6.66 -11.72 -14.98
C GLY A 64 -7.60 -12.79 -15.55
N ASP A 65 -7.36 -13.25 -16.78
CA ASP A 65 -7.99 -14.47 -17.31
C ASP A 65 -7.59 -15.71 -16.48
N ARG A 66 -6.36 -15.74 -15.95
CA ARG A 66 -5.77 -16.84 -15.18
C ARG A 66 -5.50 -16.52 -13.71
N VAL A 67 -5.11 -15.28 -13.39
CA VAL A 67 -4.86 -14.84 -12.01
C VAL A 67 -6.15 -14.38 -11.35
N LYS A 68 -6.51 -15.02 -10.23
CA LYS A 68 -7.78 -14.80 -9.52
C LYS A 68 -7.62 -14.20 -8.12
N ASN A 69 -6.39 -14.05 -7.62
CA ASN A 69 -6.11 -13.45 -6.33
C ASN A 69 -5.04 -12.38 -6.50
N TRP A 70 -5.43 -11.13 -6.29
CA TRP A 70 -4.60 -9.95 -6.46
C TRP A 70 -4.30 -9.31 -5.11
N MET A 71 -3.04 -8.99 -4.87
CA MET A 71 -2.60 -8.10 -3.79
C MET A 71 -2.04 -6.84 -4.44
N THR A 72 -2.54 -5.69 -4.04
CA THR A 72 -2.11 -4.40 -4.58
C THR A 72 -0.70 -4.04 -4.12
N PHE A 73 -0.48 -4.02 -2.80
CA PHE A 73 0.79 -3.67 -2.18
C PHE A 73 1.23 -4.77 -1.21
N ASN A 74 2.53 -5.03 -1.18
CA ASN A 74 3.22 -5.62 -0.04
C ASN A 74 3.48 -4.55 1.02
N GLU A 75 3.03 -4.75 2.26
CA GLU A 75 3.49 -4.04 3.47
C GLU A 75 3.71 -2.53 3.26
N PRO A 76 2.67 -1.76 2.89
CA PRO A 76 2.82 -0.35 2.53
C PRO A 76 3.33 0.53 3.68
N ARG A 77 3.16 0.09 4.94
CA ARG A 77 3.75 0.76 6.11
C ARG A 77 5.27 0.67 6.09
N VAL A 78 5.83 -0.45 5.67
CA VAL A 78 7.29 -0.61 5.52
C VAL A 78 7.83 0.37 4.49
N VAL A 79 7.13 0.55 3.36
CA VAL A 79 7.50 1.56 2.35
C VAL A 79 7.52 2.96 2.95
N ALA A 80 6.42 3.36 3.60
CA ALA A 80 6.28 4.68 4.17
C ALA A 80 7.28 4.94 5.31
N ALA A 81 7.39 4.03 6.28
CA ALA A 81 8.25 4.20 7.44
C ALA A 81 9.73 3.97 7.11
N LEU A 82 10.09 2.86 6.48
CA LEU A 82 11.51 2.56 6.23
C LEU A 82 12.07 3.32 5.02
N GLY A 83 11.23 3.77 4.09
CA GLY A 83 11.65 4.59 2.96
C GLY A 83 11.73 6.08 3.24
N TYR A 84 10.89 6.60 4.16
CA TYR A 84 10.70 8.04 4.36
C TYR A 84 10.77 8.53 5.82
N ASP A 85 10.88 7.64 6.82
CA ASP A 85 11.14 8.02 8.23
C ASP A 85 12.62 7.85 8.57
N ASN A 86 13.13 6.61 8.56
CA ASN A 86 14.55 6.33 8.88
C ASN A 86 15.43 6.10 7.64
N GLY A 87 14.82 6.02 6.45
CA GLY A 87 15.51 5.92 5.17
C GLY A 87 16.39 4.67 4.99
N ILE A 88 16.08 3.57 5.67
CA ILE A 88 16.79 2.30 5.52
C ILE A 88 16.51 1.66 4.16
N PHE A 89 15.32 1.88 3.59
CA PHE A 89 14.91 1.39 2.27
C PHE A 89 14.87 2.52 1.25
N ALA A 90 14.94 2.16 -0.04
CA ALA A 90 14.77 3.11 -1.14
C ALA A 90 13.42 3.86 -1.01
N PRO A 91 13.36 5.17 -1.29
CA PRO A 91 14.43 6.01 -1.85
C PRO A 91 15.40 6.63 -0.82
N ALA A 92 15.42 6.10 0.41
CA ALA A 92 16.31 6.49 1.50
C ALA A 92 16.20 7.97 1.87
N ARG A 93 14.96 8.39 2.19
CA ARG A 93 14.64 9.75 2.62
C ARG A 93 14.40 9.79 4.12
N CYS A 94 15.02 10.75 4.80
CA CYS A 94 14.85 10.98 6.23
C CYS A 94 15.36 12.36 6.62
N SER A 95 14.90 12.87 7.76
CA SER A 95 15.52 14.02 8.39
C SER A 95 16.89 13.64 8.94
N LYS A 96 17.86 14.55 8.87
CA LYS A 96 19.26 14.33 9.27
C LYS A 96 19.45 13.76 10.69
N ALA A 97 18.51 14.00 11.60
CA ALA A 97 18.57 13.49 12.97
C ALA A 97 18.29 11.99 13.09
N PHE A 98 17.63 11.37 12.11
CA PHE A 98 17.14 9.99 12.18
C PHE A 98 17.88 9.03 11.23
N GLY A 99 18.77 9.53 10.37
CA GLY A 99 19.57 8.70 9.49
C GLY A 99 20.54 9.50 8.62
N ASN A 100 21.31 8.79 7.80
CA ASN A 100 22.32 9.37 6.91
C ASN A 100 21.75 9.67 5.50
N CYS A 101 20.53 10.18 5.45
CA CYS A 101 19.88 10.54 4.19
C CYS A 101 20.34 11.93 3.72
N THR A 102 20.42 12.11 2.41
CA THR A 102 20.79 13.41 1.81
C THR A 102 19.62 14.40 1.75
N GLN A 103 18.39 13.90 1.93
CA GLN A 103 17.15 14.65 1.79
C GLN A 103 16.01 13.93 2.51
N GLY A 104 14.91 14.63 2.74
CA GLY A 104 13.68 14.07 3.31
C GLY A 104 13.19 14.82 4.53
N ASN A 105 12.00 14.43 4.99
CA ASN A 105 11.45 14.90 6.26
C ASN A 105 10.63 13.80 6.93
N SER A 106 11.24 13.15 7.92
CA SER A 106 10.66 12.04 8.69
C SER A 106 9.37 12.40 9.41
N ALA A 107 9.14 13.69 9.69
CA ALA A 107 7.93 14.14 10.37
C ALA A 107 6.72 14.29 9.43
N THR A 108 6.91 14.30 8.10
CA THR A 108 5.83 14.59 7.14
C THR A 108 5.73 13.58 6.01
N GLU A 109 6.85 13.18 5.42
CA GLU A 109 6.89 12.35 4.22
C GLU A 109 6.26 10.96 4.40
N PRO A 110 6.44 10.25 5.53
CA PRO A 110 5.76 8.96 5.74
C PRO A 110 4.24 9.07 5.64
N TYR A 111 3.63 10.15 6.13
CA TYR A 111 2.18 10.35 6.09
C TYR A 111 1.68 10.70 4.70
N ILE A 112 2.45 11.47 3.93
CA ILE A 112 2.13 11.76 2.52
C ILE A 112 2.16 10.47 1.70
N VAL A 113 3.23 9.67 1.86
CA VAL A 113 3.42 8.41 1.12
C VAL A 113 2.36 7.39 1.51
N ALA A 114 2.09 7.19 2.80
CA ALA A 114 1.04 6.29 3.26
C ALA A 114 -0.33 6.67 2.67
N HIS A 115 -0.65 7.97 2.64
CA HIS A 115 -1.90 8.46 2.07
C HIS A 115 -2.00 8.16 0.57
N HIS A 116 -0.95 8.41 -0.21
CA HIS A 116 -0.95 8.07 -1.65
C HIS A 116 -1.01 6.56 -1.90
N LEU A 117 -0.35 5.73 -1.08
CA LEU A 117 -0.44 4.27 -1.19
C LEU A 117 -1.88 3.77 -0.94
N ILE A 118 -2.58 4.33 0.06
CA ILE A 118 -3.99 4.02 0.33
C ILE A 118 -4.89 4.43 -0.85
N LEU A 119 -4.68 5.63 -1.42
CA LEU A 119 -5.43 6.09 -2.59
C LEU A 119 -5.15 5.24 -3.83
N ALA A 120 -3.89 4.89 -4.07
CA ALA A 120 -3.46 4.03 -5.18
C ALA A 120 -4.09 2.63 -5.07
N HIS A 121 -4.11 2.07 -3.85
CA HIS A 121 -4.78 0.80 -3.54
C HIS A 121 -6.26 0.87 -3.90
N ALA A 122 -6.95 1.87 -3.36
CA ALA A 122 -8.39 2.01 -3.53
C ALA A 122 -8.78 2.29 -5.00
N SER A 123 -7.97 3.07 -5.73
CA SER A 123 -8.14 3.31 -7.16
C SER A 123 -8.02 2.02 -7.99
N ALA A 124 -6.98 1.21 -7.74
CA ALA A 124 -6.81 -0.08 -8.40
C ALA A 124 -7.96 -1.05 -8.10
N VAL A 125 -8.43 -1.10 -6.84
CA VAL A 125 -9.57 -1.92 -6.43
C VAL A 125 -10.85 -1.46 -7.12
N GLN A 126 -11.11 -0.16 -7.17
CA GLN A 126 -12.27 0.39 -7.86
C GLN A 126 -12.29 -0.03 -9.34
N ARG A 127 -11.16 0.11 -10.04
CA ARG A 127 -11.03 -0.34 -11.43
C ARG A 127 -11.24 -1.85 -11.58
N TYR A 128 -10.68 -2.66 -10.69
CA TYR A 128 -10.86 -4.12 -10.70
C TYR A 128 -12.34 -4.50 -10.57
N ARG A 129 -13.02 -3.94 -9.56
CA ARG A 129 -14.44 -4.23 -9.27
C ARG A 129 -15.36 -3.82 -10.42
N GLN A 130 -15.16 -2.62 -10.98
CA GLN A 130 -16.04 -2.08 -12.01
C GLN A 130 -15.90 -2.78 -13.36
N SER A 131 -14.69 -3.20 -13.73
CA SER A 131 -14.41 -3.63 -15.11
C SER A 131 -14.04 -5.11 -15.26
N TYR A 132 -13.54 -5.76 -14.20
CA TYR A 132 -12.90 -7.07 -14.31
C TYR A 132 -13.50 -8.12 -13.39
N GLN A 133 -13.88 -7.77 -12.17
CA GLN A 133 -14.23 -8.76 -11.14
C GLN A 133 -15.40 -9.65 -11.55
N GLU A 134 -16.47 -9.10 -12.13
CA GLU A 134 -17.64 -9.89 -12.57
C GLU A 134 -17.25 -10.95 -13.64
N LYS A 135 -16.42 -10.54 -14.61
CA LYS A 135 -16.00 -11.40 -15.73
C LYS A 135 -14.92 -12.40 -15.32
N GLN A 136 -13.91 -11.92 -14.59
CA GLN A 136 -12.74 -12.69 -14.21
C GLN A 136 -12.99 -13.55 -12.97
N LYS A 137 -13.98 -13.21 -12.15
CA LYS A 137 -14.37 -13.93 -10.92
C LYS A 137 -13.21 -14.07 -9.91
N GLY A 138 -12.33 -13.08 -9.86
CA GLY A 138 -11.25 -13.01 -8.89
C GLY A 138 -11.57 -12.12 -7.69
N ARG A 139 -10.59 -12.01 -6.79
CA ARG A 139 -10.64 -11.18 -5.58
C ARG A 139 -9.40 -10.30 -5.53
N ILE A 140 -9.54 -9.14 -4.90
CA ILE A 140 -8.45 -8.18 -4.72
C ILE A 140 -8.33 -7.74 -3.27
N GLY A 141 -7.10 -7.63 -2.80
CA GLY A 141 -6.76 -7.27 -1.44
C GLY A 141 -5.44 -6.53 -1.32
N ILE A 142 -4.90 -6.55 -0.10
CA ILE A 142 -3.63 -5.93 0.27
C ILE A 142 -2.96 -6.81 1.32
N LEU A 143 -1.63 -6.86 1.29
CA LEU A 143 -0.83 -7.58 2.28
C LEU A 143 -0.26 -6.56 3.27
N LEU A 144 -0.57 -6.71 4.56
CA LEU A 144 -0.15 -5.77 5.60
C LEU A 144 0.88 -6.44 6.51
N ASP A 145 1.98 -5.74 6.79
CA ASP A 145 2.89 -6.20 7.83
C ASP A 145 2.26 -6.04 9.21
N PHE A 146 2.58 -6.99 10.08
CA PHE A 146 1.99 -7.06 11.40
C PHE A 146 3.00 -7.47 12.45
N VAL A 147 3.17 -6.60 13.43
CA VAL A 147 3.78 -6.91 14.72
C VAL A 147 2.70 -6.77 15.79
N TRP A 148 2.51 -7.82 16.59
CA TRP A 148 1.63 -7.75 17.74
C TRP A 148 2.35 -7.09 18.91
N PHE A 149 1.79 -5.99 19.41
CA PHE A 149 2.31 -5.28 20.58
C PHE A 149 1.48 -5.63 21.80
N GLU A 150 2.15 -6.15 22.82
CA GLU A 150 1.58 -6.38 24.15
C GLU A 150 2.02 -5.28 25.12
N PRO A 151 1.19 -4.93 26.12
CA PRO A 151 1.59 -3.98 27.14
C PRO A 151 2.73 -4.57 28.00
N LEU A 152 3.70 -3.73 28.38
CA LEU A 152 4.84 -4.16 29.21
C LEU A 152 4.39 -4.58 30.62
N THR A 153 3.37 -3.91 31.17
CA THR A 153 2.75 -4.23 32.45
C THR A 153 1.22 -4.15 32.35
N SER A 154 0.51 -4.48 33.42
CA SER A 154 -0.96 -4.31 33.50
C SER A 154 -1.40 -2.85 33.71
N SER A 155 -0.50 -1.87 33.67
CA SER A 155 -0.84 -0.46 33.86
C SER A 155 -1.66 0.09 32.68
N GLU A 156 -2.52 1.06 32.95
CA GLU A 156 -3.30 1.75 31.90
C GLU A 156 -2.38 2.40 30.85
N ALA A 157 -1.27 3.00 31.30
CA ALA A 157 -0.31 3.65 30.42
C ALA A 157 0.33 2.69 29.39
N ASP A 158 0.67 1.47 29.80
CA ASP A 158 1.24 0.46 28.90
C ASP A 158 0.19 -0.15 27.98
N ASN A 159 -1.05 -0.30 28.46
CA ASN A 159 -2.18 -0.72 27.62
C ASN A 159 -2.44 0.31 26.51
N ASP A 160 -2.47 1.59 26.85
CA ASP A 160 -2.61 2.66 25.87
C ASP A 160 -1.41 2.69 24.93
N ALA A 161 -0.18 2.50 25.42
CA ALA A 161 1.02 2.45 24.59
C ALA A 161 0.97 1.32 23.56
N ALA A 162 0.56 0.12 23.98
CA ALA A 162 0.39 -1.02 23.09
C ALA A 162 -0.70 -0.75 22.04
N GLN A 163 -1.82 -0.14 22.42
CA GLN A 163 -2.86 0.26 21.45
C GLN A 163 -2.34 1.31 20.46
N ARG A 164 -1.60 2.33 20.92
CA ARG A 164 -0.96 3.32 20.03
C ARG A 164 -0.01 2.65 19.04
N ALA A 165 0.80 1.70 19.49
CA ALA A 165 1.71 0.96 18.62
C ALA A 165 0.95 0.18 17.54
N ARG A 166 -0.13 -0.53 17.90
CA ARG A 166 -1.00 -1.22 16.94
C ARG A 166 -1.67 -0.27 15.96
N ASP A 167 -2.14 0.90 16.42
CA ASP A 167 -2.76 1.91 15.57
C ASP A 167 -1.77 2.44 14.52
N PHE A 168 -0.53 2.75 14.91
CA PHE A 168 0.50 3.23 13.98
C PHE A 168 1.11 2.13 13.12
N HIS A 169 1.02 0.85 13.53
CA HIS A 169 1.57 -0.25 12.76
C HIS A 169 0.55 -0.82 11.77
N PHE A 170 -0.57 -1.32 12.29
CA PHE A 170 -1.60 -1.98 11.48
C PHE A 170 -2.75 -1.02 11.14
N GLY A 171 -3.22 -0.28 12.15
CA GLY A 171 -4.35 0.65 12.06
C GLY A 171 -4.19 1.70 10.96
N TRP A 172 -2.96 2.14 10.72
CA TRP A 172 -2.63 3.20 9.76
C TRP A 172 -3.15 2.91 8.34
N PHE A 173 -3.15 1.64 7.93
CA PHE A 173 -3.64 1.23 6.60
C PHE A 173 -5.01 0.55 6.68
N ILE A 174 -5.22 -0.37 7.63
CA ILE A 174 -6.46 -1.14 7.67
C ILE A 174 -7.67 -0.27 8.08
N HIS A 175 -7.48 0.71 8.96
CA HIS A 175 -8.59 1.51 9.48
C HIS A 175 -9.19 2.42 8.40
N PRO A 176 -8.39 3.12 7.56
CA PRO A 176 -8.92 3.78 6.36
C PRO A 176 -9.66 2.82 5.43
N ILE A 177 -9.07 1.65 5.13
CA ILE A 177 -9.66 0.68 4.20
C ILE A 177 -11.00 0.15 4.71
N VAL A 178 -11.18 -0.05 6.01
CA VAL A 178 -12.44 -0.58 6.58
C VAL A 178 -13.45 0.53 6.87
N HIS A 179 -13.00 1.65 7.44
CA HIS A 179 -13.88 2.68 8.00
C HIS A 179 -13.92 3.99 7.21
N GLY A 180 -12.94 4.23 6.34
CA GLY A 180 -12.81 5.46 5.56
C GLY A 180 -12.10 6.61 6.31
N GLU A 181 -11.48 6.34 7.45
CA GLU A 181 -10.75 7.34 8.25
C GLU A 181 -9.52 6.72 8.91
N TYR A 182 -8.53 7.55 9.27
CA TYR A 182 -7.39 7.09 10.06
C TYR A 182 -7.81 6.85 11.53
N PRO A 183 -7.05 6.06 12.31
CA PRO A 183 -7.31 5.89 13.73
C PRO A 183 -7.32 7.24 14.47
N LYS A 184 -8.27 7.43 15.40
CA LYS A 184 -8.36 8.65 16.23
C LYS A 184 -7.05 8.98 16.95
N THR A 185 -6.36 7.96 17.43
CA THR A 185 -5.02 8.06 18.03
C THR A 185 -4.04 8.79 17.12
N MET A 186 -4.01 8.42 15.83
CA MET A 186 -3.13 9.06 14.86
C MET A 186 -3.55 10.49 14.59
N HIS A 187 -4.85 10.77 14.43
CA HIS A 187 -5.34 12.14 14.29
C HIS A 187 -4.89 13.04 15.45
N ASN A 188 -5.03 12.56 16.70
CA ASN A 188 -4.70 13.33 17.90
C ASN A 188 -3.20 13.60 18.05
N ILE A 189 -2.35 12.64 17.67
CA ILE A 189 -0.89 12.73 17.84
C ILE A 189 -0.24 13.45 16.64
N VAL A 190 -0.64 13.10 15.42
CA VAL A 190 0.01 13.57 14.18
C VAL A 190 -0.54 14.93 13.75
N LYS A 191 -1.83 15.19 13.98
CA LYS A 191 -2.53 16.45 13.69
C LYS A 191 -2.42 16.84 12.22
N GLU A 192 -2.11 18.10 11.91
CA GLU A 192 -2.10 18.64 10.53
C GLU A 192 -1.06 18.00 9.60
N ARG A 193 -0.13 17.19 10.13
CA ARG A 193 0.81 16.41 9.31
C ARG A 193 0.17 15.16 8.69
N LEU A 194 -0.97 14.71 9.23
CA LEU A 194 -1.72 13.58 8.70
C LEU A 194 -2.71 14.10 7.64
N PRO A 195 -2.56 13.71 6.36
CA PRO A 195 -3.46 14.19 5.33
C PRO A 195 -4.92 13.74 5.60
N LYS A 196 -5.87 14.54 5.15
CA LYS A 196 -7.31 14.27 5.30
C LYS A 196 -7.84 13.73 3.97
N PHE A 197 -8.69 12.70 4.04
CA PHE A 197 -9.40 12.21 2.86
C PHE A 197 -10.54 13.18 2.49
N THR A 198 -10.73 13.43 1.20
CA THR A 198 -11.96 14.09 0.70
C THR A 198 -13.15 13.13 0.78
N GLU A 199 -14.38 13.64 0.63
CA GLU A 199 -15.57 12.78 0.63
C GLU A 199 -15.54 11.71 -0.48
N GLU A 200 -15.01 12.06 -1.64
CA GLU A 200 -14.82 11.13 -2.76
C GLU A 200 -13.77 10.06 -2.43
N GLU A 201 -12.67 10.45 -1.81
CA GLU A 201 -11.62 9.54 -1.38
C GLU A 201 -12.13 8.58 -0.30
N VAL A 202 -12.92 9.07 0.67
CA VAL A 202 -13.57 8.21 1.68
C VAL A 202 -14.47 7.16 1.02
N LYS A 203 -15.30 7.56 0.05
CA LYS A 203 -16.18 6.63 -0.69
C LYS A 203 -15.39 5.58 -1.47
N MET A 204 -14.22 5.95 -2.00
CA MET A 204 -13.35 5.04 -2.75
C MET A 204 -12.58 4.09 -1.84
N VAL A 205 -12.03 4.59 -0.73
CA VAL A 205 -11.16 3.83 0.17
C VAL A 205 -11.96 2.89 1.08
N LYS A 206 -13.12 3.33 1.57
CA LYS A 206 -13.93 2.52 2.49
C LYS A 206 -14.46 1.26 1.82
N GLY A 207 -14.15 0.11 2.41
CA GLY A 207 -14.51 -1.21 1.91
C GLY A 207 -13.72 -1.66 0.68
N SER A 208 -12.60 -1.03 0.35
CA SER A 208 -11.76 -1.35 -0.84
C SER A 208 -10.97 -2.67 -0.73
N ILE A 209 -11.57 -3.72 -0.15
CA ILE A 209 -10.87 -4.98 0.11
C ILE A 209 -11.83 -6.17 0.05
N ASP A 210 -11.38 -7.28 -0.56
CA ASP A 210 -12.06 -8.58 -0.52
C ASP A 210 -11.41 -9.54 0.49
N PHE A 211 -10.09 -9.39 0.71
CA PHE A 211 -9.33 -10.14 1.71
C PHE A 211 -8.09 -9.35 2.17
N VAL A 212 -7.65 -9.61 3.41
CA VAL A 212 -6.38 -9.09 3.96
C VAL A 212 -5.36 -10.24 3.94
N GLY A 213 -4.17 -9.96 3.42
CA GLY A 213 -3.02 -10.85 3.45
C GLY A 213 -2.11 -10.53 4.63
#